data_AF-A0A838U8C2-F1
#
_entry.id   AF-A0A838U8C2-F1
#
_cell.length_a   1.000
_cell.length_b   1.000
_cell.length_c   1.000
_cell.angle_alpha   90.00
_cell.angle_beta   90.00
_cell.angle_gamma   90.00
#
_symmetry.space_group_name_H-M   'P 1'
#
loop_
_entity.id
_entity.type
_entity.pdbx_description
1 polymer ?
#
loop_
_entity_poly.entity_id
_entity_poly.type
_entity_poly.pdbx_seq_one_letter_code
_entity_poly.pdbx_strand_id
1 'polypeptide(L)'
;MNAIESTNNKRFKKTLKYLIVSLLFSAVCTSLIILLPNEHIRHSITIITLNVAAASATILGIIAVYRYRMIGSHGKSYLFLTLGITLWFCADLNLLYSYFIDGIEEQKQVSLSDILWLSGYVFLSLHLIFVIRTIRISNISKTITILLIFIIGFIIINLIHSTSFDLFLDNVERDAIEKEFGIINLIITLIYPILDLGLIIPSIIILVNLYHDYQHSLPWVLASLSLLFNAIGDNGYVNDFIRGSTSLWVWDLLYINDFIIMSAAFYWYNKFHISDILKENKNKDKNNKEI
;
A
#
# COMPACT_ATOMS: atom_id res chain seq x y z
N MET A 1 35.24 18.23 -0.80
CA MET A 1 34.25 17.24 -0.31
C MET A 1 34.43 17.14 1.21
N ASN A 2 33.53 17.74 1.98
CA ASN A 2 33.78 18.07 3.39
C ASN A 2 33.66 16.84 4.32
N ALA A 3 34.45 16.78 5.39
CA ALA A 3 34.43 15.67 6.36
C ALA A 3 33.02 15.38 6.91
N ILE A 4 32.23 16.44 7.12
CA ILE A 4 30.83 16.42 7.57
C ILE A 4 29.90 15.68 6.58
N GLU A 5 30.10 15.92 5.28
CA GLU A 5 29.33 15.29 4.20
C GLU A 5 29.62 13.78 4.13
N SER A 6 30.89 13.40 4.35
CA SER A 6 31.30 12.00 4.43
C SER A 6 30.68 11.26 5.63
N THR A 7 30.57 11.93 6.78
CA THR A 7 29.99 11.35 8.00
C THR A 7 28.48 11.18 7.92
N ASN A 8 27.76 12.14 7.33
CA ASN A 8 26.32 12.04 7.12
C ASN A 8 25.97 10.91 6.15
N ASN A 9 26.73 10.77 5.06
CA ASN A 9 26.54 9.68 4.10
C ASN A 9 26.76 8.29 4.74
N LYS A 10 27.79 8.14 5.58
CA LYS A 10 28.01 6.89 6.34
C LYS A 10 26.85 6.55 7.28
N ARG A 11 26.34 7.54 8.03
CA ARG A 11 25.18 7.36 8.93
C ARG A 11 23.92 6.96 8.17
N PHE A 12 23.71 7.58 7.01
CA PHE A 12 22.59 7.31 6.12
C PHE A 12 22.61 5.86 5.64
N LYS A 13 23.72 5.42 5.04
CA LYS A 13 23.90 4.04 4.55
C LYS A 13 23.73 3.00 5.66
N LYS A 14 24.26 3.28 6.86
CA LYS A 14 24.09 2.40 8.03
C LYS A 14 22.61 2.29 8.42
N THR A 15 21.87 3.40 8.43
CA THR A 15 20.44 3.39 8.74
C THR A 15 19.64 2.66 7.66
N LEU A 16 19.97 2.86 6.38
CA LEU A 16 19.35 2.13 5.28
C LEU A 16 19.51 0.62 5.45
N LYS A 17 20.74 0.18 5.77
CA LYS A 17 21.03 -1.24 6.00
C LYS A 17 20.17 -1.80 7.14
N TYR A 18 20.05 -1.09 8.26
CA TYR A 18 19.19 -1.53 9.36
C TYR A 18 17.71 -1.53 8.99
N LEU A 19 17.24 -0.55 8.22
CA LEU A 19 15.85 -0.52 7.74
C LEU A 19 15.55 -1.75 6.87
N ILE A 20 16.41 -2.05 5.91
CA ILE A 20 16.25 -3.21 5.02
C ILE A 20 16.26 -4.52 5.82
N VAL A 21 17.21 -4.67 6.74
CA VAL A 21 17.27 -5.86 7.61
C VAL A 21 16.02 -5.98 8.47
N SER A 22 15.54 -4.87 9.04
CA SER A 22 14.30 -4.86 9.83
C SER A 22 13.08 -5.20 8.99
N LEU A 23 12.97 -4.70 7.75
CA LEU A 23 11.89 -5.03 6.83
C LEU A 23 11.86 -6.51 6.50
N LEU A 24 13.00 -7.07 6.11
CA LEU A 24 13.12 -8.50 5.80
C LEU A 24 12.81 -9.37 7.02
N PHE A 25 13.33 -8.99 8.19
CA PHE A 25 13.05 -9.69 9.43
C PHE A 25 11.55 -9.65 9.77
N SER A 26 10.91 -8.47 9.70
CA SER A 26 9.47 -8.33 9.94
C SER A 26 8.65 -9.18 8.97
N ALA A 27 8.95 -9.15 7.67
CA ALA A 27 8.25 -9.95 6.66
C ALA A 27 8.39 -11.46 6.91
N VAL A 28 9.60 -11.93 7.28
CA VAL A 28 9.81 -13.34 7.62
C VAL A 28 9.06 -13.71 8.89
N CYS A 29 9.11 -12.87 9.93
CA CYS A 29 8.41 -13.12 11.18
C CYS A 29 6.89 -13.19 11.00
N THR A 30 6.28 -12.25 10.28
CA THR A 30 4.83 -12.28 10.01
C THR A 30 4.46 -13.50 9.17
N SER A 31 5.26 -13.84 8.15
CA SER A 31 5.05 -15.07 7.37
C SER A 31 5.06 -16.32 8.25
N LEU A 32 6.02 -16.43 9.17
CA LEU A 32 6.09 -17.57 10.09
C LEU A 32 4.92 -17.59 11.08
N ILE A 33 4.50 -16.44 11.60
CA ILE A 33 3.35 -16.32 12.51
C ILE A 33 2.06 -16.84 11.85
N ILE A 34 1.91 -16.66 10.54
CA ILE A 34 0.73 -17.11 9.77
C ILE A 34 0.86 -18.57 9.29
N LEU A 35 2.06 -19.02 8.95
CA LEU A 35 2.28 -20.37 8.41
C LEU A 35 2.26 -21.47 9.48
N LEU A 36 2.76 -21.19 10.69
CA LEU A 36 2.89 -22.19 11.75
C LEU A 36 1.56 -22.68 12.37
N PRO A 37 0.53 -21.84 12.55
CA PRO A 37 -0.76 -22.27 13.06
C PRO A 37 -1.53 -23.21 12.12
N ASN A 38 -2.37 -24.07 12.72
CA ASN A 38 -3.35 -24.89 12.00
C ASN A 38 -4.40 -24.00 11.31
N GLU A 39 -5.02 -24.52 10.25
CA GLU A 39 -5.94 -23.76 9.38
C GLU A 39 -7.06 -23.06 10.15
N HIS A 40 -7.64 -23.70 11.18
CA HIS A 40 -8.70 -23.11 12.01
C HIS A 40 -8.31 -21.83 12.75
N ILE A 41 -7.04 -21.66 13.12
CA ILE A 41 -6.56 -20.48 13.87
C ILE A 41 -5.85 -19.50 12.93
N ARG A 42 -5.41 -19.98 11.76
CA ARG A 42 -4.66 -19.18 10.78
C ARG A 42 -5.42 -17.92 10.39
N HIS A 43 -6.70 -18.05 10.03
CA HIS A 43 -7.51 -16.90 9.59
C HIS A 43 -7.58 -15.81 10.66
N SER A 44 -7.88 -16.20 11.91
CA SER A 44 -7.95 -15.27 13.03
C SER A 44 -6.61 -14.55 13.28
N ILE A 45 -5.49 -15.28 13.22
CA ILE A 45 -4.14 -14.71 13.39
C ILE A 45 -3.80 -13.77 12.23
N THR A 46 -4.16 -14.13 11.01
CA THR A 46 -3.96 -13.30 9.82
C THR A 46 -4.69 -11.96 9.94
N ILE A 47 -5.99 -11.97 10.27
CA ILE A 47 -6.79 -10.76 10.45
C ILE A 47 -6.22 -9.84 11.55
N ILE A 48 -5.80 -10.41 12.68
CA ILE A 48 -5.16 -9.65 13.76
C ILE A 48 -3.84 -9.04 13.28
N THR A 49 -3.02 -9.83 12.60
CA THR A 49 -1.69 -9.40 12.12
C THR A 49 -1.81 -8.27 11.09
N LEU A 50 -2.76 -8.39 10.16
CA LEU A 50 -3.12 -7.35 9.20
C LEU A 50 -3.45 -6.04 9.90
N ASN A 51 -4.37 -6.08 10.86
CA ASN A 51 -4.81 -4.89 11.59
C ASN A 51 -3.69 -4.25 12.43
N VAL A 52 -2.80 -5.06 13.04
CA VAL A 52 -1.63 -4.54 13.77
C VAL A 52 -0.65 -3.85 12.83
N ALA A 53 -0.40 -4.41 11.64
CA ALA A 53 0.45 -3.81 10.63
C ALA A 53 -0.16 -2.49 10.10
N ALA A 54 -1.44 -2.50 9.76
CA ALA A 54 -2.20 -1.34 9.28
C ALA A 54 -2.25 -0.21 10.33
N ALA A 55 -2.49 -0.54 11.60
CA ALA A 55 -2.45 0.41 12.71
C ALA A 55 -1.07 1.05 12.85
N SER A 56 0.01 0.25 12.75
CA SER A 56 1.38 0.73 12.84
C SER A 56 1.72 1.73 11.73
N ALA A 57 1.35 1.41 10.49
CA ALA A 57 1.53 2.30 9.34
C ALA A 57 0.74 3.60 9.52
N THR A 58 -0.51 3.50 9.93
CA THR A 58 -1.42 4.64 10.16
C THR A 58 -0.87 5.58 11.24
N ILE A 59 -0.45 5.05 12.40
CA ILE A 59 0.13 5.85 13.49
C ILE A 59 1.38 6.59 13.02
N LEU A 60 2.29 5.92 12.29
CA LEU A 60 3.49 6.56 11.75
C LEU A 60 3.17 7.64 10.71
N GLY A 61 2.13 7.42 9.89
CA GLY A 61 1.62 8.42 8.94
C GLY A 61 1.06 9.64 9.63
N ILE A 62 0.22 9.46 10.66
CA ILE A 62 -0.33 10.56 11.47
C ILE A 62 0.81 11.37 12.11
N ILE A 63 1.81 10.70 12.69
CA ILE A 63 3.00 11.36 13.26
C ILE A 63 3.76 12.15 12.17
N ALA A 64 3.93 11.59 10.97
CA ALA A 64 4.58 12.25 9.85
C ALA A 64 3.87 13.55 9.44
N VAL A 65 2.56 13.47 9.22
CA VAL A 65 1.74 14.62 8.82
C VAL A 65 1.71 15.70 9.90
N TYR A 66 1.52 15.30 11.16
CA TYR A 66 1.50 16.21 12.30
C TYR A 66 2.81 17.01 12.42
N ARG A 67 3.96 16.36 12.22
CA ARG A 67 5.28 17.01 12.35
C ARG A 67 5.66 17.90 11.17
N TYR A 68 5.26 17.56 9.94
CA TYR A 68 5.73 18.25 8.72
C TYR A 68 4.81 19.38 8.24
N ARG A 69 3.65 19.59 8.89
CA ARG A 69 2.73 20.71 8.65
C ARG A 69 2.40 20.94 7.17
N MET A 70 1.92 19.95 6.41
CA MET A 70 1.26 20.05 5.08
C MET A 70 1.86 21.01 4.01
N ILE A 71 3.10 21.48 4.15
CA ILE A 71 3.69 22.51 3.29
C ILE A 71 4.36 21.86 2.07
N GLY A 72 4.10 22.43 0.89
CA GLY A 72 4.67 21.98 -0.38
C GLY A 72 4.09 20.68 -0.94
N SER A 73 4.59 20.26 -2.10
CA SER A 73 4.11 19.06 -2.79
C SER A 73 4.34 17.78 -1.98
N HIS A 74 5.49 17.70 -1.28
CA HIS A 74 5.82 16.59 -0.40
C HIS A 74 4.82 16.47 0.77
N GLY A 75 4.55 17.56 1.49
CA GLY A 75 3.63 17.52 2.63
C GLY A 75 2.20 17.11 2.22
N LYS A 76 1.70 17.62 1.09
CA LYS A 76 0.39 17.24 0.53
C LYS A 76 0.35 15.78 0.11
N SER A 77 1.41 15.30 -0.56
CA SER A 77 1.53 13.89 -0.95
C SER A 77 1.46 12.96 0.26
N TYR A 78 2.15 13.27 1.36
CA TYR A 78 2.11 12.46 2.59
C TYR A 78 0.79 12.57 3.37
N LEU A 79 0.11 13.71 3.28
CA LEU A 79 -1.25 13.84 3.80
C LEU A 79 -2.19 12.87 3.09
N PHE A 80 -2.19 12.88 1.75
CA PHE A 80 -3.03 11.97 0.97
C PHE A 80 -2.68 10.49 1.23
N LEU A 81 -1.40 10.16 1.33
CA LEU A 81 -0.96 8.81 1.70
C LEU A 81 -1.53 8.38 3.06
N THR A 82 -1.43 9.27 4.06
CA THR A 82 -1.91 8.99 5.42
C THR A 82 -3.43 8.86 5.46
N LEU A 83 -4.17 9.71 4.75
CA LEU A 83 -5.63 9.62 4.65
C LEU A 83 -6.07 8.31 3.99
N GLY A 84 -5.41 7.93 2.89
CA GLY A 84 -5.68 6.67 2.20
C GLY A 84 -5.44 5.44 3.08
N ILE A 85 -4.27 5.37 3.74
CA ILE A 85 -3.94 4.27 4.66
C ILE A 85 -4.85 4.25 5.89
N THR A 86 -5.28 5.41 6.39
CA THR A 86 -6.24 5.48 7.50
C THR A 86 -7.60 4.88 7.09
N LEU A 87 -8.06 5.16 5.87
CA LEU A 87 -9.32 4.60 5.36
C LEU A 87 -9.24 3.09 5.17
N TRP A 88 -8.14 2.61 4.60
CA TRP A 88 -7.88 1.17 4.47
C TRP A 88 -7.80 0.48 5.83
N PHE A 89 -7.11 1.08 6.79
CA PHE A 89 -7.10 0.57 8.17
C PHE A 89 -8.50 0.53 8.79
N CYS A 90 -9.34 1.55 8.58
CA CYS A 90 -10.73 1.52 9.06
C CYS A 90 -11.55 0.40 8.41
N ALA A 91 -11.31 0.09 7.14
CA ALA A 91 -11.95 -1.02 6.45
C ALA A 91 -11.50 -2.38 7.01
N ASP A 92 -10.20 -2.55 7.26
CA ASP A 92 -9.63 -3.77 7.85
C ASP A 92 -10.07 -3.96 9.31
N LEU A 93 -10.26 -2.86 10.05
CA LEU A 93 -10.86 -2.89 11.38
C LEU A 93 -12.32 -3.35 11.33
N ASN A 94 -13.07 -2.91 10.32
CA ASN A 94 -14.43 -3.36 10.11
C ASN A 94 -14.48 -4.85 9.76
N LEU A 95 -13.55 -5.36 8.94
CA LEU A 95 -13.38 -6.79 8.71
C LEU A 95 -13.11 -7.56 10.01
N LEU A 96 -12.18 -7.07 10.84
CA LEU A 96 -11.85 -7.68 12.12
C LEU A 96 -13.06 -7.72 13.04
N TYR A 97 -13.82 -6.64 13.11
CA TYR A 97 -15.06 -6.58 13.88
C TYR A 97 -16.08 -7.61 13.36
N SER A 98 -16.35 -7.64 12.06
CA SER A 98 -17.28 -8.60 11.46
C SER A 98 -16.86 -10.05 11.73
N TYR A 99 -15.57 -10.35 11.71
CA TYR A 99 -15.06 -11.69 11.98
C TYR A 99 -15.24 -12.11 13.45
N PHE A 100 -14.75 -11.31 14.40
CA PHE A 100 -14.73 -11.70 15.82
C PHE A 100 -16.05 -11.45 16.56
N ILE A 101 -16.84 -10.47 16.12
CA ILE A 101 -18.07 -10.06 16.80
C ILE A 101 -19.30 -10.60 16.08
N ASP A 102 -19.38 -10.40 14.76
CA ASP A 102 -20.56 -10.81 13.99
C ASP A 102 -20.47 -12.28 13.51
N GLY A 103 -19.29 -12.92 13.63
CA GLY A 103 -19.07 -14.30 13.22
C GLY A 103 -19.07 -14.50 11.70
N ILE A 104 -18.83 -13.43 10.94
CA ILE A 104 -18.80 -13.46 9.47
C ILE A 104 -17.37 -13.79 9.02
N GLU A 105 -17.15 -15.01 8.53
CA GLU A 105 -15.82 -15.47 8.11
C GLU A 105 -15.28 -14.71 6.90
N GLU A 106 -16.15 -14.42 5.92
CA GLU A 106 -15.82 -13.71 4.67
C GLU A 106 -17.00 -12.84 4.23
N GLN A 107 -16.72 -11.59 3.83
CA GLN A 107 -17.75 -10.68 3.32
C GLN A 107 -18.03 -11.00 1.84
N LYS A 108 -19.22 -11.54 1.56
CA LYS A 108 -19.63 -11.96 0.20
C LYS A 108 -20.42 -10.90 -0.58
N GLN A 109 -20.87 -9.85 0.10
CA GLN A 109 -21.66 -8.76 -0.47
C GLN A 109 -20.96 -7.44 -0.19
N VAL A 110 -21.25 -6.43 -1.02
CA VAL A 110 -20.78 -5.07 -0.79
C VAL A 110 -21.08 -4.61 0.63
N SER A 111 -20.05 -4.12 1.32
CA SER A 111 -20.11 -3.73 2.73
C SER A 111 -19.58 -2.31 2.96
N LEU A 112 -19.61 -1.88 4.22
CA LEU A 112 -18.97 -0.63 4.64
C LEU A 112 -17.45 -0.64 4.36
N SER A 113 -16.82 -1.82 4.40
CA SER A 113 -15.39 -1.97 4.08
C SER A 113 -15.10 -1.57 2.64
N ASP A 114 -15.95 -1.93 1.68
CA ASP A 114 -15.78 -1.53 0.28
C ASP A 114 -15.81 -0.01 0.10
N ILE A 115 -16.76 0.67 0.75
CA ILE A 115 -16.85 2.14 0.68
C ILE A 115 -15.55 2.79 1.20
N LEU A 116 -15.01 2.25 2.29
CA LEU A 116 -13.76 2.73 2.90
C LEU A 116 -12.54 2.43 2.03
N TRP A 117 -12.41 1.20 1.49
CA TRP A 117 -11.32 0.85 0.58
C TRP A 117 -11.35 1.68 -0.70
N LEU A 118 -12.51 1.79 -1.36
CA LEU A 118 -12.69 2.60 -2.56
C LEU A 118 -12.37 4.08 -2.31
N SER A 119 -12.76 4.61 -1.15
CA SER A 119 -12.39 5.97 -0.76
C SER A 119 -10.87 6.11 -0.55
N GLY A 120 -10.23 5.08 0.03
CA GLY A 120 -8.78 5.00 0.19
C GLY A 120 -8.03 5.07 -1.14
N TYR A 121 -8.49 4.32 -2.15
CA TYR A 121 -7.93 4.33 -3.51
C TYR A 121 -7.80 5.74 -4.10
N VAL A 122 -8.80 6.61 -3.88
CA VAL A 122 -8.76 8.01 -4.34
C VAL A 122 -7.57 8.75 -3.75
N PHE A 123 -7.38 8.66 -2.43
CA PHE A 123 -6.29 9.37 -1.75
C PHE A 123 -4.92 8.78 -2.07
N LEU A 124 -4.81 7.46 -2.20
CA LEU A 124 -3.56 6.78 -2.57
C LEU A 124 -3.15 7.10 -4.00
N SER A 125 -4.11 7.17 -4.93
CA SER A 125 -3.87 7.62 -6.30
C SER A 125 -3.41 9.08 -6.33
N LEU A 126 -4.06 9.96 -5.55
CA LEU A 126 -3.64 11.36 -5.42
C LEU A 126 -2.20 11.46 -4.87
N HIS A 127 -1.83 10.67 -3.86
CA HIS A 127 -0.45 10.62 -3.37
C HIS A 127 0.54 10.37 -4.51
N LEU A 128 0.31 9.32 -5.31
CA LEU A 128 1.20 8.92 -6.40
C LEU A 128 1.26 9.97 -7.52
N ILE A 129 0.13 10.59 -7.88
CA ILE A 129 0.08 11.69 -8.85
C ILE A 129 0.93 12.87 -8.39
N PHE A 130 0.84 13.24 -7.10
CA PHE A 130 1.66 14.32 -6.55
C PHE A 130 3.16 13.98 -6.60
N VAL A 131 3.53 12.73 -6.32
CA VAL A 131 4.93 12.28 -6.46
C VAL A 131 5.37 12.38 -7.92
N ILE A 132 4.61 11.83 -8.87
CA ILE A 132 4.98 11.85 -10.29
C ILE A 132 5.20 13.28 -10.82
N ARG A 133 4.37 14.23 -10.38
CA ARG A 133 4.53 15.65 -10.74
C ARG A 133 5.85 16.27 -10.27
N THR A 134 6.49 15.68 -9.26
CA THR A 134 7.75 16.17 -8.69
C THR A 134 9.00 15.47 -9.24
N ILE A 135 8.84 14.33 -9.91
CA ILE A 135 9.99 13.56 -10.42
C ILE A 135 10.27 13.90 -11.88
N ARG A 136 11.55 13.88 -12.25
CA ARG A 136 11.96 13.95 -13.65
C ARG A 136 12.09 12.54 -14.21
N ILE A 137 11.26 12.21 -15.19
CA ILE A 137 11.36 10.93 -15.92
C ILE A 137 12.63 10.99 -16.76
N SER A 138 13.61 10.16 -16.41
CA SER A 138 14.96 10.21 -17.00
C SER A 138 15.10 9.29 -18.21
N ASN A 139 14.48 8.11 -18.17
CA ASN A 139 14.54 7.13 -19.24
C ASN A 139 13.12 6.70 -19.65
N ILE A 140 12.51 7.51 -20.53
CA ILE A 140 11.13 7.34 -20.95
C ILE A 140 10.92 6.01 -21.68
N SER A 141 11.87 5.60 -22.51
CA SER A 141 11.79 4.33 -23.26
C SER A 141 11.76 3.13 -22.31
N LYS A 142 12.73 3.03 -21.38
CA LYS A 142 12.75 1.96 -20.37
C LYS A 142 11.48 1.96 -19.50
N THR A 143 11.00 3.15 -19.12
CA THR A 143 9.76 3.28 -18.32
C THR A 143 8.55 2.75 -19.08
N ILE A 144 8.39 3.16 -20.35
CA ILE A 144 7.29 2.69 -21.20
C ILE A 144 7.37 1.17 -21.41
N THR A 145 8.55 0.61 -21.69
CA THR A 145 8.71 -0.84 -21.89
C THR A 145 8.28 -1.63 -20.65
N ILE A 146 8.74 -1.24 -19.46
CA ILE A 146 8.36 -1.93 -18.21
C ILE A 146 6.86 -1.78 -17.95
N LEU A 147 6.32 -0.58 -18.13
CA LEU A 147 4.89 -0.31 -17.95
C LEU A 147 4.02 -1.14 -18.90
N LEU A 148 4.41 -1.29 -20.18
CA LEU A 148 3.70 -2.13 -21.13
C LEU A 148 3.73 -3.61 -20.72
N ILE A 149 4.86 -4.12 -20.23
CA ILE A 149 4.96 -5.49 -19.73
C ILE A 149 3.95 -5.73 -18.60
N PHE A 150 3.87 -4.82 -17.63
CA PHE A 150 2.92 -4.95 -16.52
C PHE A 150 1.46 -4.81 -16.96
N ILE A 151 1.13 -3.84 -17.82
CA ILE A 151 -0.25 -3.67 -18.32
C ILE A 151 -0.67 -4.89 -19.14
N ILE A 152 0.18 -5.39 -20.05
CA ILE A 152 -0.14 -6.57 -20.86
C ILE A 152 -0.29 -7.80 -19.95
N GLY A 153 0.61 -7.99 -18.98
CA GLY A 153 0.50 -9.07 -18.00
C GLY A 153 -0.79 -8.99 -17.19
N PHE A 154 -1.15 -7.80 -16.73
CA PHE A 154 -2.39 -7.52 -16.00
C PHE A 154 -3.63 -7.87 -16.83
N ILE A 155 -3.66 -7.41 -18.09
CA ILE A 155 -4.76 -7.71 -19.02
C ILE A 155 -4.85 -9.21 -19.29
N ILE A 156 -3.73 -9.90 -19.53
CA ILE A 156 -3.72 -11.34 -19.78
C ILE A 156 -4.28 -12.11 -18.59
N ILE A 157 -3.85 -11.79 -17.37
CA ILE A 157 -4.34 -12.44 -16.14
C ILE A 157 -5.85 -12.24 -16.00
N ASN A 158 -6.34 -11.01 -16.16
CA ASN A 158 -7.75 -10.69 -16.05
C ASN A 158 -8.59 -11.30 -17.19
N LEU A 159 -8.08 -11.38 -18.43
CA LEU A 159 -8.76 -12.02 -19.56
C LEU A 159 -8.89 -13.53 -19.40
N ILE A 160 -7.82 -14.22 -18.97
CA ILE A 160 -7.88 -15.65 -18.65
C ILE A 160 -8.93 -15.90 -17.56
N HIS A 161 -9.04 -14.97 -16.61
CA HIS A 161 -9.99 -15.08 -15.51
C HIS A 161 -11.44 -14.78 -15.91
N SER A 162 -11.67 -13.82 -16.82
CA SER A 162 -13.00 -13.51 -17.36
C SER A 162 -13.72 -14.75 -17.91
N THR A 163 -12.98 -15.70 -18.50
CA THR A 163 -13.55 -16.98 -18.99
C THR A 163 -13.98 -17.92 -17.85
N SER A 164 -13.41 -17.79 -16.66
CA SER A 164 -13.81 -18.51 -15.45
C SER A 164 -15.00 -17.85 -14.75
N PHE A 165 -15.17 -16.54 -14.94
CA PHE A 165 -16.28 -15.77 -14.39
C PHE A 165 -17.63 -16.13 -15.05
N ASP A 166 -17.65 -16.42 -16.36
CA ASP A 166 -18.85 -16.93 -17.04
C ASP A 166 -19.34 -18.26 -16.44
N LEU A 167 -18.41 -19.14 -16.04
CA LEU A 167 -18.72 -20.38 -15.30
C LEU A 167 -19.22 -20.14 -13.87
N PHE A 168 -18.78 -19.06 -13.21
CA PHE A 168 -19.27 -18.66 -11.89
C PHE A 168 -20.70 -18.11 -11.98
N LEU A 169 -20.98 -17.27 -12.98
CA LEU A 169 -22.33 -16.74 -13.21
C LEU A 169 -23.35 -17.84 -13.55
N ASP A 170 -22.98 -18.84 -14.36
CA ASP A 170 -23.83 -20.00 -14.68
C ASP A 170 -24.24 -20.83 -13.43
N ASN A 171 -23.40 -20.83 -12.39
CA ASN A 171 -23.69 -21.51 -11.12
C ASN A 171 -24.48 -20.65 -10.13
N VAL A 172 -24.31 -19.32 -10.17
CA VAL A 172 -25.02 -18.35 -9.31
C VAL A 172 -26.43 -18.04 -9.85
N GLU A 173 -26.66 -18.14 -11.16
CA GLU A 173 -27.97 -17.87 -11.79
C GLU A 173 -29.10 -18.82 -11.35
N ARG A 174 -28.79 -19.94 -10.69
CA ARG A 174 -29.81 -20.90 -10.22
C ARG A 174 -30.56 -20.48 -8.96
N ASP A 175 -30.09 -19.49 -8.19
CA ASP A 175 -30.72 -19.05 -6.94
C ASP A 175 -31.17 -17.56 -6.94
N ALA A 176 -31.35 -16.96 -8.12
CA ALA A 176 -31.56 -15.52 -8.27
C ALA A 176 -33.02 -15.04 -8.03
N ILE A 177 -33.37 -14.79 -6.76
CA ILE A 177 -34.47 -13.87 -6.39
C ILE A 177 -33.98 -12.41 -6.17
N GLU A 178 -32.68 -12.11 -6.14
CA GLU A 178 -32.16 -10.75 -5.86
C GLU A 178 -31.45 -10.07 -7.05
N LYS A 179 -32.20 -9.62 -8.06
CA LYS A 179 -31.64 -8.96 -9.26
C LYS A 179 -30.99 -7.57 -9.03
N GLU A 180 -31.23 -6.91 -7.89
CA GLU A 180 -30.71 -5.55 -7.65
C GLU A 180 -29.35 -5.56 -6.91
N PHE A 181 -29.15 -6.47 -5.95
CA PHE A 181 -27.86 -6.65 -5.25
C PHE A 181 -26.77 -7.21 -6.17
N GLY A 182 -27.14 -8.02 -7.18
CA GLY A 182 -26.19 -8.57 -8.14
C GLY A 182 -25.48 -7.52 -9.00
N ILE A 183 -26.16 -6.43 -9.37
CA ILE A 183 -25.57 -5.39 -10.23
C ILE A 183 -24.54 -4.56 -9.47
N ILE A 184 -24.82 -4.20 -8.21
CA ILE A 184 -23.88 -3.43 -7.38
C ILE A 184 -22.64 -4.26 -7.09
N ASN A 185 -22.79 -5.53 -6.71
CA ASN A 185 -21.68 -6.46 -6.54
C ASN A 185 -20.83 -6.55 -7.82
N LEU A 186 -21.46 -6.68 -8.99
CA LEU A 186 -20.77 -6.72 -10.28
C LEU A 186 -19.97 -5.42 -10.56
N ILE A 187 -20.58 -4.26 -10.32
CA ILE A 187 -19.91 -2.97 -10.51
C ILE A 187 -18.67 -2.86 -9.62
N ILE A 188 -18.79 -3.25 -8.34
CA ILE A 188 -17.66 -3.22 -7.41
C ILE A 188 -16.57 -4.21 -7.83
N THR A 189 -16.92 -5.43 -8.22
CA THR A 189 -15.93 -6.41 -8.73
C THR A 189 -15.17 -5.89 -9.95
N LEU A 190 -15.83 -5.11 -10.83
CA LEU A 190 -15.18 -4.51 -12.00
C LEU A 190 -14.35 -3.25 -11.67
N ILE A 191 -14.70 -2.51 -10.62
CA ILE A 191 -14.02 -1.25 -10.28
C ILE A 191 -12.66 -1.50 -9.64
N TYR A 192 -12.49 -2.55 -8.82
CA TYR A 192 -11.24 -2.87 -8.15
C TYR A 192 -10.07 -3.04 -9.14
N PRO A 193 -10.14 -3.89 -10.18
CA PRO A 193 -9.07 -4.00 -11.18
C PRO A 193 -8.72 -2.69 -11.89
N ILE A 194 -9.71 -1.81 -12.12
CA ILE A 194 -9.47 -0.50 -12.73
C ILE A 194 -8.70 0.41 -11.76
N LEU A 195 -9.10 0.42 -10.49
CA LEU A 195 -8.43 1.19 -9.45
C LEU A 195 -7.01 0.66 -9.18
N ASP A 196 -6.81 -0.66 -9.26
CA ASP A 196 -5.50 -1.29 -9.17
C ASP A 196 -4.57 -0.82 -10.27
N LEU A 197 -5.03 -0.74 -11.53
CA LEU A 197 -4.23 -0.12 -12.60
C LEU A 197 -3.89 1.34 -12.27
N GLY A 198 -4.81 2.04 -11.62
CA GLY A 198 -4.61 3.38 -11.08
C GLY A 198 -3.50 3.48 -10.04
N LEU A 199 -3.18 2.40 -9.31
CA LEU A 199 -2.05 2.32 -8.38
C LEU A 199 -0.78 1.75 -9.02
N ILE A 200 -0.91 0.68 -9.81
CA ILE A 200 0.18 -0.07 -10.46
C ILE A 200 0.96 0.85 -11.40
N ILE A 201 0.26 1.51 -12.34
CA ILE A 201 0.88 2.35 -13.36
C ILE A 201 1.77 3.44 -12.73
N PRO A 202 1.25 4.31 -11.86
CA PRO A 202 2.07 5.36 -11.28
C PRO A 202 3.14 4.83 -10.33
N SER A 203 2.89 3.72 -9.61
CA SER A 203 3.91 3.09 -8.76
C SER A 203 5.11 2.62 -9.57
N ILE A 204 4.91 1.96 -10.71
CA ILE A 204 5.99 1.53 -11.61
C ILE A 204 6.78 2.72 -12.14
N ILE A 205 6.09 3.79 -12.56
CA ILE A 205 6.76 5.01 -13.05
C ILE A 205 7.72 5.56 -11.99
N ILE A 206 7.28 5.63 -10.74
CA ILE A 206 8.10 6.11 -9.62
C ILE A 206 9.28 5.15 -9.39
N LEU A 207 9.03 3.84 -9.26
CA LEU A 207 10.06 2.84 -8.97
C LEU A 207 11.18 2.82 -10.02
N VAL A 208 10.83 2.90 -11.31
CA VAL A 208 11.81 2.88 -12.40
C VAL A 208 12.65 4.15 -12.45
N ASN A 209 12.09 5.31 -12.09
CA ASN A 209 12.74 6.61 -12.28
C ASN A 209 13.48 7.13 -11.02
N LEU A 210 13.14 6.64 -9.83
CA LEU A 210 13.68 7.19 -8.58
C LEU A 210 14.71 6.32 -7.85
N TYR A 211 15.04 5.13 -8.36
CA TYR A 211 15.92 4.19 -7.63
C TYR A 211 17.36 4.68 -7.38
N HIS A 212 17.80 5.74 -8.07
CA HIS A 212 19.18 6.24 -7.98
C HIS A 212 19.42 7.27 -6.85
N ASP A 213 18.40 8.02 -6.41
CA ASP A 213 18.54 9.09 -5.41
C ASP A 213 17.97 8.72 -4.04
N TYR A 214 18.62 7.76 -3.39
CA TYR A 214 18.13 7.13 -2.16
C TYR A 214 17.93 8.10 -0.97
N GLN A 215 18.47 9.31 -0.99
CA GLN A 215 18.35 10.26 0.13
C GLN A 215 16.97 10.90 0.23
N HIS A 216 16.44 11.33 -0.91
CA HIS A 216 15.14 11.99 -0.99
C HIS A 216 14.05 11.09 -1.54
N SER A 217 14.41 10.09 -2.34
CA SER A 217 13.43 9.26 -3.03
C SER A 217 12.99 8.03 -2.27
N LEU A 218 13.75 7.56 -1.28
CA LEU A 218 13.48 6.26 -0.64
C LEU A 218 12.06 6.15 -0.06
N PRO A 219 11.53 7.15 0.66
CA PRO A 219 10.15 7.09 1.14
C PRO A 219 9.11 6.89 0.02
N TRP A 220 9.31 7.55 -1.11
CA TRP A 220 8.44 7.40 -2.28
C TRP A 220 8.61 6.03 -2.95
N VAL A 221 9.84 5.54 -3.05
CA VAL A 221 10.12 4.19 -3.56
C VAL A 221 9.44 3.14 -2.69
N LEU A 222 9.53 3.26 -1.35
CA LEU A 222 8.88 2.34 -0.42
C LEU A 222 7.35 2.44 -0.49
N ALA A 223 6.79 3.66 -0.49
CA ALA A 223 5.34 3.84 -0.60
C ALA A 223 4.79 3.28 -1.93
N SER A 224 5.47 3.51 -3.05
CA SER A 224 5.07 2.93 -4.34
C SER A 224 5.26 1.41 -4.41
N LEU A 225 6.30 0.86 -3.76
CA LEU A 225 6.47 -0.59 -3.67
C LEU A 225 5.35 -1.23 -2.85
N SER A 226 4.98 -0.61 -1.73
CA SER A 226 3.85 -1.03 -0.88
C SER A 226 2.54 -1.05 -1.68
N LEU A 227 2.20 0.06 -2.35
CA LEU A 227 0.96 0.15 -3.15
C LEU A 227 0.94 -0.80 -4.35
N LEU A 228 2.10 -1.09 -4.94
CA LEU A 228 2.21 -2.12 -5.97
C LEU A 228 1.94 -3.52 -5.42
N PHE A 229 2.45 -3.85 -4.23
CA PHE A 229 2.21 -5.13 -3.57
C PHE A 229 0.73 -5.31 -3.23
N ASN A 230 0.10 -4.27 -2.70
CA ASN A 230 -1.33 -4.27 -2.39
C ASN A 230 -2.18 -4.54 -3.64
N ALA A 231 -1.96 -3.79 -4.73
CA ALA A 231 -2.74 -3.97 -5.96
C ALA A 231 -2.52 -5.35 -6.63
N ILE A 232 -1.33 -5.92 -6.51
CA ILE A 232 -1.08 -7.31 -6.94
C ILE A 232 -1.84 -8.30 -6.02
N GLY A 233 -1.86 -8.01 -4.71
CA GLY A 233 -2.63 -8.74 -3.71
C GLY A 233 -4.11 -8.77 -4.04
N ASP A 234 -4.73 -7.62 -4.30
CA ASP A 234 -6.16 -7.49 -4.65
C ASP A 234 -6.54 -8.35 -5.86
N ASN A 235 -5.78 -8.25 -6.95
CA ASN A 235 -6.07 -9.05 -8.14
C ASN A 235 -5.92 -10.56 -7.89
N GLY A 236 -4.91 -10.94 -7.12
CA GLY A 236 -4.70 -12.32 -6.73
C GLY A 236 -5.83 -12.86 -5.85
N TYR A 237 -6.20 -12.08 -4.83
CA TYR A 237 -7.27 -12.38 -3.90
C TYR A 237 -8.59 -12.60 -4.62
N VAL A 238 -9.01 -11.64 -5.46
CA VAL A 238 -10.27 -11.72 -6.21
C VAL A 238 -10.29 -12.94 -7.13
N ASN A 239 -9.17 -13.23 -7.81
CA ASN A 239 -9.06 -14.38 -8.70
C ASN A 239 -9.21 -15.72 -7.95
N ASP A 240 -8.55 -15.88 -6.81
CA ASP A 240 -8.66 -17.10 -6.00
C ASP A 240 -10.00 -17.21 -5.27
N PHE A 241 -10.58 -16.08 -4.85
CA PHE A 241 -11.90 -16.01 -4.25
C PHE A 241 -12.99 -16.45 -5.23
N ILE A 242 -12.99 -15.94 -6.47
CA ILE A 242 -13.95 -16.32 -7.52
C ILE A 242 -13.83 -17.81 -7.88
N ARG A 243 -12.62 -18.39 -7.77
CA ARG A 243 -12.38 -19.83 -7.98
C ARG A 243 -12.87 -20.71 -6.84
N GLY A 244 -13.36 -20.12 -5.74
CA GLY A 244 -13.72 -20.86 -4.53
C GLY A 244 -12.51 -21.51 -3.86
N SER A 245 -11.32 -20.91 -3.98
CA SER A 245 -10.14 -21.37 -3.26
C SER A 245 -10.43 -21.43 -1.77
N THR A 246 -10.05 -22.53 -1.12
CA THR A 246 -10.29 -22.74 0.31
C THR A 246 -9.31 -21.95 1.19
N SER A 247 -8.37 -21.21 0.59
CA SER A 247 -7.24 -20.61 1.29
C SER A 247 -6.78 -19.33 0.60
N LEU A 248 -7.01 -18.19 1.24
CA LEU A 248 -6.67 -16.85 0.73
C LEU A 248 -5.46 -16.21 1.44
N TRP A 249 -4.89 -16.89 2.45
CA TRP A 249 -3.82 -16.37 3.31
C TRP A 249 -2.56 -15.90 2.58
N VAL A 250 -2.30 -16.42 1.36
CA VAL A 250 -1.15 -16.00 0.55
C VAL A 250 -1.29 -14.52 0.14
N TRP A 251 -2.51 -14.09 -0.15
CA TRP A 251 -2.81 -12.71 -0.52
C TRP A 251 -2.79 -11.80 0.70
N ASP A 252 -3.28 -12.29 1.85
CA ASP A 252 -3.16 -11.58 3.12
C ASP A 252 -1.72 -11.29 3.53
N LEU A 253 -0.78 -12.17 3.18
CA LEU A 253 0.65 -11.89 3.38
C LEU A 253 1.15 -10.72 2.54
N LEU A 254 0.61 -10.52 1.33
CA LEU A 254 0.93 -9.34 0.53
C LEU A 254 0.35 -8.07 1.18
N TYR A 255 -0.88 -8.12 1.69
CA TYR A 255 -1.48 -7.00 2.42
C TYR A 255 -0.69 -6.63 3.69
N ILE A 256 -0.32 -7.63 4.49
CA ILE A 256 0.52 -7.39 5.69
C ILE A 256 1.87 -6.79 5.31
N ASN A 257 2.51 -7.31 4.26
CA ASN A 257 3.79 -6.80 3.79
C ASN A 257 3.67 -5.39 3.22
N ASP A 258 2.55 -5.04 2.59
CA ASP A 258 2.31 -3.67 2.15
C ASP A 258 2.40 -2.70 3.34
N PHE A 259 1.78 -3.01 4.48
CA PHE A 259 1.71 -2.10 5.62
C PHE A 259 3.05 -2.04 6.36
N ILE A 260 3.81 -3.14 6.37
CA ILE A 260 5.17 -3.18 6.87
C ILE A 260 6.09 -2.28 6.03
N ILE A 261 6.01 -2.37 4.70
CA ILE A 261 6.78 -1.52 3.78
C ILE A 261 6.34 -0.05 3.93
N MET A 262 5.04 0.20 4.05
CA MET A 262 4.48 1.53 4.27
C MET A 262 4.96 2.16 5.58
N SER A 263 5.01 1.37 6.66
CA SER A 263 5.58 1.78 7.94
C SER A 263 7.04 2.21 7.80
N ALA A 264 7.84 1.49 7.01
CA ALA A 264 9.22 1.89 6.72
C ALA A 264 9.30 3.19 5.91
N ALA A 265 8.40 3.42 4.96
CA ALA A 265 8.31 4.68 4.22
C ALA A 265 8.09 5.87 5.18
N PHE A 266 7.08 5.77 6.06
CA PHE A 266 6.79 6.80 7.05
C PHE A 266 7.90 6.97 8.09
N TYR A 267 8.52 5.87 8.54
CA TYR A 267 9.67 5.94 9.47
C TYR A 267 10.82 6.74 8.86
N TRP A 268 11.17 6.43 7.61
CA TRP A 268 12.26 7.12 6.93
C TRP A 268 11.97 8.59 6.72
N TYR A 269 10.76 8.89 6.26
CA TYR A 269 10.30 10.26 6.07
C TYR A 269 10.41 11.06 7.37
N ASN A 270 9.89 10.52 8.48
CA ASN A 270 10.00 11.11 9.82
C ASN A 270 11.46 11.34 10.25
N LYS A 271 12.35 10.38 9.98
CA LYS A 271 13.73 10.41 10.48
C LYS A 271 14.61 11.38 9.73
N PHE A 272 14.53 11.44 8.40
CA PHE A 272 15.49 12.16 7.58
C PHE A 272 14.93 13.42 6.93
N HIS A 273 13.67 13.44 6.47
CA HIS A 273 13.12 14.67 5.89
C HIS A 273 12.70 15.68 6.95
N ILE A 274 11.96 15.24 7.96
CA ILE A 274 11.46 16.14 8.99
C ILE A 274 12.60 16.66 9.89
N SER A 275 13.50 15.77 10.31
CA SER A 275 14.58 16.15 11.22
C SER A 275 15.55 17.18 10.63
N ASP A 276 15.76 17.15 9.32
CA ASP A 276 16.71 18.07 8.69
C ASP A 276 16.07 19.45 8.46
N ILE A 277 14.80 19.52 8.04
CA ILE A 277 14.05 20.79 7.98
C ILE A 277 13.94 21.47 9.36
N LEU A 278 13.66 20.71 10.42
CA LEU A 278 13.56 21.28 11.76
C LEU A 278 14.90 21.85 12.26
N LYS A 279 16.03 21.25 11.90
CA LYS A 279 17.36 21.79 12.21
C LYS A 279 17.64 23.07 11.42
N GLU A 280 17.32 23.09 10.12
CA GLU A 280 17.51 24.27 9.29
C GLU A 280 16.70 25.47 9.78
N ASN A 281 15.43 25.26 10.15
CA ASN A 281 14.59 26.32 10.69
C ASN A 281 15.10 26.82 12.05
N LYS A 282 15.51 25.92 12.96
CA LYS A 282 16.13 26.33 14.25
C LYS A 282 17.41 27.16 14.06
N ASN A 283 18.22 26.83 13.06
CA ASN A 283 19.45 27.58 12.78
C ASN A 283 19.14 28.97 12.19
N LYS A 284 18.12 29.09 11.33
CA LYS A 284 17.65 30.39 10.83
C LYS A 284 17.10 31.28 11.95
N ASP A 285 16.32 30.71 12.87
CA ASP A 285 15.75 31.45 14.00
C ASP A 285 16.83 31.93 15.01
N LYS A 286 17.93 31.18 15.16
CA LYS A 286 19.08 31.63 15.95
C LYS A 286 19.80 32.80 15.29
N ASN A 287 20.10 32.69 13.99
CA ASN A 287 20.81 33.75 13.26
C ASN A 287 20.00 35.06 13.21
N ASN A 288 18.66 35.00 13.17
CA ASN A 288 17.80 36.18 13.20
C ASN A 288 17.66 36.82 14.60
N LYS A 289 18.09 36.15 15.67
CA LYS A 289 18.09 36.70 17.05
C LYS A 289 19.43 37.30 17.45
N GLU A 290 20.48 37.08 16.65
CA GLU A 290 21.83 37.61 16.85
C GLU A 290 22.12 38.87 16.01
N ILE A 291 21.10 39.40 15.32
CA ILE A 291 21.09 40.68 14.58
C ILE A 291 20.16 41.64 15.30
#